data_AF-L9MV75-F1
#
_entry.id   AF-L9MV75-F1
#
_cell.length_a   1.000
_cell.length_b   1.000
_cell.length_c   1.000
_cell.angle_alpha   90.00
_cell.angle_beta   90.00
_cell.angle_gamma   90.00
#
_symmetry.space_group_name_H-M   'P 1'
#
loop_
_entity.id
_entity.type
_entity.pdbx_description
1 polymer ?
#
loop_
_entity_poly.entity_id
_entity_poly.type
_entity_poly.pdbx_seq_one_letter_code
_entity_poly.pdbx_strand_id
1 'polypeptide(L)'
;MPNHLPSIKKLEAILYYTQNPALLKIWAHELGYALLPVECDRSKHHELSIFEAMMQHNIKSGKANKVVYDAYEDGVVTPQEYEEIHQLTQNLIELATAVDQAALKQMKKFTSGAEIEKA
;
A
#
# COMPACT_ATOMS: atom_id res chain seq x y z
N MET A 1 -22.68 1.38 26.36
CA MET A 1 -21.40 1.24 27.08
C MET A 1 -20.59 2.49 26.81
N PRO A 2 -20.05 3.20 27.81
CA PRO A 2 -19.16 4.34 27.54
C PRO A 2 -17.91 3.83 26.82
N ASN A 3 -17.61 4.38 25.64
CA ASN A 3 -16.44 4.04 24.83
C ASN A 3 -15.15 4.45 25.56
N HIS A 4 -14.70 3.64 26.51
CA HIS A 4 -13.40 3.82 27.16
C HIS A 4 -12.33 3.31 26.20
N LEU A 5 -11.88 4.21 25.33
CA LEU A 5 -10.68 3.96 24.54
C LEU A 5 -9.49 3.74 25.50
N PRO A 6 -8.72 2.67 25.35
CA PRO A 6 -7.55 2.42 26.19
C PRO A 6 -6.54 3.56 26.04
N SER A 7 -5.95 4.01 27.15
CA SER A 7 -4.81 4.94 27.10
C SER A 7 -3.65 4.32 26.31
N ILE A 8 -2.82 5.13 25.65
CA ILE A 8 -1.65 4.68 24.88
C ILE A 8 -0.79 3.69 25.68
N LYS A 9 -0.50 3.95 26.97
CA LYS A 9 0.27 3.02 27.83
C LYS A 9 -0.35 1.63 27.96
N LYS A 10 -1.68 1.54 28.04
CA LYS A 10 -2.39 0.25 28.12
C LYS A 10 -2.36 -0.46 26.77
N LEU A 11 -2.45 0.29 25.67
CA LEU A 11 -2.34 -0.23 24.31
C LEU A 11 -0.92 -0.78 24.05
N GLU A 12 0.12 -0.05 24.43
CA GLU A 12 1.53 -0.48 24.37
C GLU A 12 1.75 -1.76 25.17
N ALA A 13 1.20 -1.84 26.39
CA ALA A 13 1.27 -3.06 27.20
C ALA A 13 0.54 -4.24 26.52
N ILE A 14 -0.65 -4.02 25.95
CA ILE A 14 -1.39 -5.06 25.22
C ILE A 14 -0.58 -5.54 24.01
N LEU A 15 0.01 -4.63 23.23
CA LEU A 15 0.87 -4.98 22.10
C LEU A 15 2.11 -5.76 22.54
N TYR A 16 2.74 -5.33 23.65
CA TYR A 16 3.90 -6.00 24.22
C TYR A 16 3.59 -7.43 24.70
N TYR A 17 2.46 -7.64 25.38
CA TYR A 17 2.10 -8.96 25.91
C TYR A 17 1.50 -9.90 24.88
N THR A 18 0.70 -9.38 23.93
CA THR A 18 0.03 -10.21 22.93
C THR A 18 0.86 -10.46 21.69
N GLN A 19 1.87 -9.60 21.43
CA GLN A 19 2.68 -9.60 20.21
C GLN A 19 1.81 -9.59 18.93
N ASN A 20 0.55 -9.16 19.03
CA ASN A 20 -0.41 -9.22 17.95
C ASN A 20 -0.36 -7.92 17.12
N PRO A 21 0.14 -7.95 15.86
CA PRO A 21 0.31 -6.75 15.06
C PRO A 21 -0.99 -6.25 14.42
N ALA A 22 -2.11 -6.98 14.54
CA ALA A 22 -3.37 -6.64 13.87
C ALA A 22 -3.87 -5.23 14.25
N LEU A 23 -3.78 -4.87 15.53
CA LEU A 23 -4.19 -3.56 16.02
C LEU A 23 -3.30 -2.44 15.46
N LEU A 24 -1.99 -2.66 15.43
CA LEU A 24 -1.03 -1.71 14.88
C LEU A 24 -1.29 -1.48 13.38
N LYS A 25 -1.62 -2.54 12.63
CA LYS A 25 -1.95 -2.47 11.19
C LYS A 25 -3.20 -1.64 10.94
N ILE A 26 -4.26 -1.86 11.71
CA ILE A 26 -5.52 -1.10 11.58
C ILE A 26 -5.26 0.39 11.82
N TRP A 27 -4.54 0.72 12.89
CA TRP A 27 -4.22 2.12 13.22
C TRP A 27 -3.31 2.80 12.20
N ALA A 28 -2.29 2.08 11.71
CA ALA A 28 -1.46 2.59 10.63
C ALA A 28 -2.32 2.92 9.40
N HIS A 29 -3.24 2.04 9.01
CA HIS A 29 -4.15 2.30 7.88
C HIS A 29 -5.11 3.47 8.13
N GLU A 30 -5.68 3.62 9.34
CA GLU A 30 -6.52 4.78 9.69
C GLU A 30 -5.76 6.11 9.58
N LEU A 31 -4.47 6.10 9.96
CA LEU A 31 -3.59 7.27 9.90
C LEU A 31 -2.91 7.45 8.54
N GLY A 32 -3.16 6.58 7.57
CA GLY A 32 -2.55 6.63 6.24
C GLY A 32 -1.08 6.17 6.19
N TYR A 33 -0.59 5.51 7.25
CA TYR A 33 0.76 4.93 7.33
C TYR A 33 0.78 3.45 6.92
N ALA A 34 1.92 3.04 6.36
CA ALA A 34 2.25 1.66 6.04
C ALA A 34 3.24 1.11 7.08
N LEU A 35 2.99 -0.09 7.61
CA LEU A 35 3.93 -0.78 8.51
C LEU A 35 4.90 -1.62 7.70
N LEU A 36 6.20 -1.43 7.94
CA LEU A 36 7.28 -2.16 7.27
C LEU A 36 7.96 -3.15 8.25
N PRO A 37 8.37 -4.35 7.80
CA PRO A 37 9.13 -5.29 8.62
C PRO A 37 10.49 -4.72 9.03
N VAL A 38 10.89 -4.96 10.28
CA VAL A 38 12.14 -4.45 10.89
C VAL A 38 13.41 -5.04 10.26
N GLU A 39 13.32 -6.17 9.55
CA GLU A 39 14.45 -6.84 8.91
C GLU A 39 14.89 -6.22 7.57
N CYS A 40 14.28 -5.09 7.16
CA CYS A 40 14.73 -4.37 5.99
C CYS A 40 15.95 -3.50 6.36
N ASP A 41 17.15 -3.96 6.01
CA ASP A 41 18.38 -3.17 6.09
C ASP A 41 18.16 -1.78 5.45
N ARG A 42 18.51 -0.70 6.17
CA ARG A 42 18.35 0.69 5.69
C ARG A 42 19.10 0.94 4.38
N SER A 43 20.07 0.11 4.02
CA SER A 43 20.72 0.17 2.70
C SER A 43 19.80 -0.19 1.52
N LYS A 44 18.65 -0.85 1.77
CA LYS A 44 17.68 -1.36 0.78
C LYS A 44 16.41 -0.52 0.64
N HIS A 45 16.42 0.74 1.07
CA HIS A 45 15.26 1.66 0.96
C HIS A 45 14.63 1.81 -0.45
N HIS A 46 15.35 1.46 -1.51
CA HIS A 46 14.81 1.46 -2.86
C HIS A 46 13.91 0.24 -3.14
N GLU A 47 14.21 -0.94 -2.57
CA GLU A 47 13.31 -2.10 -2.58
C GLU A 47 12.02 -1.78 -1.82
N LEU A 48 12.13 -1.04 -0.71
CA LEU A 48 11.00 -0.53 0.06
C LEU A 48 10.07 0.38 -0.78
N SER A 49 10.61 1.21 -1.69
CA SER A 49 9.77 2.06 -2.55
C SER A 49 8.89 1.26 -3.53
N ILE A 50 9.36 0.11 -4.00
CA ILE A 50 8.57 -0.78 -4.88
C ILE A 50 7.49 -1.49 -4.06
N PHE A 51 7.83 -1.99 -2.87
CA PHE A 51 6.86 -2.59 -1.96
C PHE A 51 5.78 -1.60 -1.51
N GLU A 52 6.15 -0.36 -1.18
CA GLU A 52 5.22 0.70 -0.83
C GLU A 52 4.28 1.03 -2.00
N ALA A 53 4.82 1.14 -3.21
CA ALA A 53 4.01 1.37 -4.41
C ALA A 53 3.03 0.20 -4.67
N MET A 54 3.47 -1.05 -4.49
CA MET A 54 2.59 -2.23 -4.58
C MET A 54 1.53 -2.26 -3.48
N MET A 55 1.87 -1.87 -2.24
CA MET A 55 0.87 -1.80 -1.17
C MET A 55 -0.17 -0.71 -1.43
N GLN A 56 0.26 0.46 -1.90
CA GLN A 56 -0.67 1.53 -2.29
C GLN A 56 -1.57 1.09 -3.45
N HIS A 57 -1.03 0.36 -4.43
CA HIS A 57 -1.81 -0.26 -5.50
C HIS A 57 -2.86 -1.21 -4.94
N ASN A 58 -2.51 -2.09 -4.00
CA ASN A 58 -3.45 -3.04 -3.39
C ASN A 58 -4.56 -2.33 -2.58
N ILE A 59 -4.22 -1.30 -1.81
CA ILE A 59 -5.21 -0.49 -1.05
C ILE A 59 -6.17 0.20 -2.02
N LYS A 60 -5.65 0.87 -3.05
CA LYS A 60 -6.50 1.52 -4.06
C LYS A 60 -7.34 0.50 -4.83
N SER A 61 -6.81 -0.69 -5.11
CA SER A 61 -7.55 -1.76 -5.80
C SER A 61 -8.72 -2.24 -4.95
N GLY A 62 -8.53 -2.40 -3.63
CA GLY A 62 -9.61 -2.74 -2.72
C GLY A 62 -10.73 -1.70 -2.69
N LYS A 63 -10.37 -0.40 -2.73
CA LYS A 63 -11.34 0.70 -2.83
C LYS A 63 -12.09 0.69 -4.16
N ALA A 64 -11.38 0.49 -5.27
CA ALA A 64 -11.97 0.39 -6.60
C ALA A 64 -12.94 -0.78 -6.70
N ASN A 65 -12.55 -1.96 -6.18
CA ASN A 65 -13.41 -3.14 -6.17
C ASN A 65 -14.72 -2.89 -5.41
N LYS A 66 -14.67 -2.15 -4.29
CA LYS A 66 -15.87 -1.81 -3.53
C LYS A 66 -16.79 -0.88 -4.34
N VAL A 67 -16.25 0.21 -4.91
CA VAL A 67 -17.05 1.17 -5.69
C VAL A 67 -17.67 0.49 -6.92
N VAL A 68 -16.92 -0.38 -7.60
CA VAL A 68 -17.47 -1.19 -8.71
C VAL A 68 -18.56 -2.13 -8.21
N TYR A 69 -18.39 -2.78 -7.06
CA TYR A 69 -19.42 -3.66 -6.52
C TYR A 69 -20.71 -2.89 -6.18
N ASP A 70 -20.57 -1.76 -5.49
CA ASP A 70 -21.68 -0.89 -5.08
C ASP A 70 -22.43 -0.34 -6.32
N ALA A 71 -21.71 0.13 -7.35
CA ALA A 71 -22.29 0.66 -8.59
C ALA A 71 -22.99 -0.39 -9.48
N TYR A 72 -22.78 -1.68 -9.22
CA TYR A 72 -23.45 -2.77 -9.94
C TYR A 72 -24.55 -3.44 -9.10
N GLU A 73 -24.81 -2.95 -7.88
CA GLU A 73 -25.76 -3.57 -6.94
C GLU A 73 -27.21 -3.56 -7.47
N ASP A 74 -27.61 -2.50 -8.17
CA ASP A 74 -28.94 -2.37 -8.78
C ASP A 74 -28.97 -2.75 -10.28
N GLY A 75 -27.82 -3.16 -10.83
CA GLY A 75 -27.66 -3.57 -12.22
C GLY A 75 -27.58 -2.42 -13.23
N VAL A 76 -27.49 -1.16 -12.79
CA VAL A 76 -27.40 0.02 -13.66
C VAL A 76 -26.25 0.92 -13.21
N VAL A 77 -25.25 1.12 -14.07
CA VAL A 77 -24.17 2.08 -13.80
C VAL A 77 -24.57 3.46 -14.31
N THR A 78 -24.71 4.42 -13.40
CA THR A 78 -24.98 5.82 -13.76
C THR A 78 -23.74 6.53 -14.32
N PRO A 79 -23.89 7.65 -15.04
CA PRO A 79 -22.74 8.42 -15.53
C PRO A 79 -21.79 8.89 -14.41
N GLN A 80 -22.32 9.16 -13.22
CA GLN A 80 -21.50 9.59 -12.08
C GLN A 80 -20.69 8.43 -11.49
N GLU A 81 -21.31 7.27 -11.32
CA GLU A 81 -20.60 6.06 -10.86
C GLU A 81 -19.55 5.61 -11.88
N TYR A 82 -19.84 5.71 -13.18
CA TYR A 82 -18.86 5.45 -14.23
C TYR A 82 -17.64 6.37 -14.10
N GLU A 83 -17.83 7.67 -13.88
CA GLU A 83 -16.73 8.61 -13.73
C GLU A 83 -15.87 8.30 -12.50
N GLU A 84 -16.48 7.94 -11.38
CA GLU A 84 -15.76 7.52 -10.17
C GLU A 84 -14.95 6.23 -10.40
N ILE A 85 -15.55 5.23 -11.05
CA ILE A 85 -14.86 3.99 -11.44
C ILE A 85 -13.70 4.30 -12.41
N HIS A 86 -13.93 5.19 -13.37
CA HIS A 86 -12.94 5.57 -14.37
C HIS A 86 -11.71 6.22 -13.70
N GLN A 87 -11.93 7.19 -12.82
CA GLN A 87 -10.84 7.86 -12.10
C GLN A 87 -10.06 6.88 -11.21
N LEU A 88 -10.74 5.97 -10.51
CA LEU A 88 -10.09 4.94 -9.70
C LEU A 88 -9.25 3.99 -10.57
N THR A 89 -9.75 3.63 -11.75
CA THR A 89 -9.04 2.76 -12.69
C THR A 89 -7.79 3.43 -13.25
N GLN A 90 -7.86 4.71 -13.65
CA GLN A 90 -6.69 5.46 -14.12
C GLN A 90 -5.60 5.54 -13.04
N ASN A 91 -5.99 5.81 -11.80
CA ASN A 91 -5.07 5.82 -10.65
C ASN A 91 -4.34 4.48 -10.44
N LEU A 92 -4.99 3.35 -10.72
CA LEU A 92 -4.37 2.02 -10.62
C LEU A 92 -3.37 1.77 -11.75
N ILE A 93 -3.72 2.16 -12.96
CA ILE A 93 -2.82 2.08 -14.13
C ILE A 93 -1.55 2.89 -13.89
N GLU A 94 -1.67 4.11 -13.37
CA GLU A 94 -0.53 4.96 -13.02
C GLU A 94 0.39 4.29 -12.01
N LEU A 95 -0.16 3.70 -10.95
CA LEU A 95 0.62 3.01 -9.93
C LEU A 95 1.32 1.76 -10.49
N ALA A 96 0.62 0.95 -11.28
CA ALA A 96 1.21 -0.23 -11.92
C ALA A 96 2.36 0.16 -12.86
N THR A 97 2.18 1.24 -13.62
CA THR A 97 3.21 1.80 -14.51
C THR A 97 4.43 2.29 -13.71
N ALA A 98 4.20 2.98 -12.60
CA ALA A 98 5.27 3.46 -11.74
C ALA A 98 6.09 2.31 -11.13
N VAL A 99 5.43 1.22 -10.73
CA VAL A 99 6.09 -0.01 -10.24
C VAL A 99 6.99 -0.61 -11.32
N ASP A 100 6.49 -0.79 -12.54
CA ASP A 100 7.26 -1.35 -13.66
C ASP A 100 8.49 -0.48 -13.99
N GLN A 101 8.31 0.84 -14.07
CA GLN A 101 9.42 1.77 -14.33
C GLN A 101 10.47 1.76 -13.21
N ALA A 102 10.04 1.66 -11.95
CA ALA A 102 10.95 1.57 -10.81
C ALA A 102 11.78 0.27 -10.86
N ALA A 103 11.15 -0.86 -11.17
CA ALA A 103 11.83 -2.14 -11.36
C ALA A 103 12.83 -2.09 -12.53
N LEU A 104 12.42 -1.53 -13.67
CA LEU A 104 13.30 -1.34 -14.84
C LEU A 104 14.53 -0.47 -14.49
N LYS A 105 14.32 0.63 -13.76
CA LYS A 105 15.40 1.53 -13.32
C LYS A 105 16.40 0.80 -12.42
N GLN A 106 15.90 -0.04 -11.52
CA GLN A 106 16.76 -0.80 -10.60
C GLN A 106 17.58 -1.87 -11.35
N MET A 107 16.96 -2.58 -12.31
CA MET A 107 17.65 -3.54 -13.16
C MET A 107 18.77 -2.88 -13.99
N LYS A 108 18.49 -1.71 -14.58
CA LYS A 108 19.49 -0.94 -15.36
C LYS A 108 20.69 -0.52 -14.51
N LYS A 109 20.47 -0.10 -13.26
CA LYS A 109 21.58 0.24 -12.34
C LYS A 109 22.50 -0.96 -12.10
N PHE A 110 21.93 -2.14 -11.83
CA PHE A 110 22.70 -3.36 -11.61
C PHE A 110 23.52 -3.75 -12.85
N THR A 111 22.93 -3.69 -14.04
CA THR A 111 23.63 -4.01 -15.30
C THR A 111 24.71 -3.00 -15.65
N SER A 112 24.48 -1.70 -15.43
CA SER A 112 25.50 -0.66 -15.69
C SER A 112 26.71 -0.72 -14.74
N GLY A 113 26.53 -1.19 -13.49
CA GLY A 113 27.65 -1.42 -12.57
C GLY A 113 28.50 -2.63 -12.95
N ALA A 114 27.87 -3.67 -13.52
CA ALA A 114 28.56 -4.88 -13.96
C ALA A 114 29.44 -4.68 -15.22
N GLU A 115 29.20 -3.63 -16.00
CA GLU A 115 30.04 -3.25 -17.14
C GLU A 115 31.32 -2.51 -16.71
N ILE A 116 31.29 -1.78 -15.59
CA ILE A 116 32.45 -1.01 -15.07
C ILE A 116 33.46 -1.93 -14.35
N GLU A 117 33.02 -3.03 -13.72
CA GLU A 117 33.92 -3.98 -13.06
C GLU A 117 34.64 -4.95 -14.02
N LYS A 118 34.25 -4.98 -15.30
CA LYS A 118 34.87 -5.83 -16.34
C LYS A 118 35.81 -5.07 -17.29
N ALA A 119 36.03 -3.77 -17.10
CA ALA A 119 36.88 -2.92 -17.93
C ALA A 119 38.20 -2.57 -17.26
#